data_AF-A0A1G7LQ61-F1
#
_entry.id   AF-A0A1G7LQ61-F1
#
_cell.length_a   1.000
_cell.length_b   1.000
_cell.length_c   1.000
_cell.angle_alpha   90.00
_cell.angle_beta   90.00
_cell.angle_gamma   90.00
#
_symmetry.space_group_name_H-M   'P 1'
#
loop_
_entity.id
_entity.type
_entity.pdbx_description
1 polymer ?
#
loop_
_entity_poly.entity_id
_entity_poly.type
_entity_poly.pdbx_seq_one_letter_code
_entity_poly.pdbx_strand_id
1 'polypeptide(L)'
;MRCGRQIGASIWKSAVRHSSDKKHTLRALDHPPRARWADPSDEACQVDPQGKFIVRLKLLLIMLVLTGSHLAMASDVVLLGDEARLTLAGYPNTDAPARNASAAEVADMIAKARHAIFVVDAANGPMQVTREHIIIARQARIPSLSMLLVNTEAVNQSALIQQVITEMRELFDAYDTDGSAVPLFIGKQGLNAALGKVAALPRREPEHLDSTMHNEIAGFIYLLSKPESPATMVLGNGEPVTIWLGGQTVQVRGKAEPALQPGDSKPIRLITEAPVTAGPGQRFLLQSQGRIIAAGVVAE
;
A
#
# COMPACT_ATOMS: atom_id res chain seq x y z
N MET A 1 -36.66 13.54 -44.39
CA MET A 1 -35.42 14.32 -44.19
C MET A 1 -34.29 13.38 -43.84
N ARG A 2 -33.22 13.43 -44.65
CA ARG A 2 -32.01 12.61 -44.55
C ARG A 2 -31.14 13.12 -43.40
N CYS A 3 -31.15 12.46 -42.24
CA CYS A 3 -30.11 12.62 -41.21
C CYS A 3 -30.20 11.45 -40.22
N GLY A 4 -29.53 10.34 -40.51
CA GLY A 4 -29.61 9.13 -39.66
C GLY A 4 -28.92 7.87 -40.21
N ARG A 5 -28.49 7.88 -41.48
CA ARG A 5 -27.75 6.74 -42.08
C ARG A 5 -26.22 6.88 -42.08
N GLN A 6 -25.66 7.97 -41.56
CA GLN A 6 -24.21 8.27 -41.67
C GLN A 6 -23.39 8.08 -40.39
N ILE A 7 -24.01 7.78 -39.24
CA ILE A 7 -23.27 7.63 -37.97
C ILE A 7 -22.98 6.15 -37.64
N GLY A 8 -23.77 5.20 -38.17
CA GLY A 8 -23.56 3.77 -37.92
C GLY A 8 -22.45 3.10 -38.75
N ALA A 9 -22.05 3.67 -39.90
CA ALA A 9 -21.08 3.05 -40.81
C ALA A 9 -19.62 3.44 -40.54
N SER A 10 -19.38 4.53 -39.81
CA SER A 10 -18.02 5.02 -39.48
C SER A 10 -17.42 4.32 -38.27
N ILE A 11 -18.24 3.90 -37.31
CA ILE A 11 -17.78 3.25 -36.06
C ILE A 11 -17.31 1.81 -36.30
N TRP A 12 -17.91 1.10 -37.27
CA TRP A 12 -17.53 -0.29 -37.57
C TRP A 12 -16.24 -0.40 -38.41
N LYS A 13 -15.91 0.60 -39.24
CA LYS A 13 -14.67 0.60 -40.05
C LYS A 13 -13.40 0.94 -39.25
N SER A 14 -13.51 1.58 -38.08
CA SER A 14 -12.37 1.84 -37.19
C SER A 14 -12.04 0.67 -36.27
N ALA A 15 -13.04 -0.13 -35.86
CA ALA A 15 -12.84 -1.29 -34.99
C ALA A 15 -12.12 -2.47 -35.69
N VAL A 16 -12.15 -2.54 -37.02
CA VAL A 16 -11.53 -3.61 -37.82
C VAL A 16 -10.09 -3.30 -38.26
N ARG A 17 -9.57 -2.09 -37.97
CA ARG A 17 -8.25 -1.64 -38.49
C ARG A 17 -7.07 -1.65 -37.50
N HIS A 18 -7.24 -2.12 -36.26
CA HIS A 18 -6.16 -2.20 -35.26
C HIS A 18 -5.97 -3.59 -34.60
N SER A 19 -6.39 -4.66 -35.28
CA SER A 19 -6.04 -6.03 -34.90
C SER A 19 -5.53 -6.81 -36.11
N SER A 20 -4.36 -6.42 -36.60
CA SER A 20 -3.57 -7.24 -37.53
C SER A 20 -2.11 -7.20 -37.12
N ASP A 21 -1.79 -7.79 -35.97
CA ASP A 21 -0.56 -8.55 -35.90
C ASP A 21 -0.71 -9.74 -34.94
N LYS A 22 -0.33 -10.92 -35.44
CA LYS A 22 -0.09 -12.19 -34.73
C LYS A 22 -1.30 -13.06 -34.33
N LYS A 23 -1.63 -13.95 -35.29
CA LYS A 23 -1.95 -15.39 -35.18
C LYS A 23 -2.62 -15.85 -33.87
N HIS A 24 -3.92 -16.15 -33.91
CA HIS A 24 -4.49 -17.42 -33.45
C HIS A 24 -5.92 -17.59 -34.01
N THR A 25 -6.20 -18.79 -34.52
CA THR A 25 -7.42 -19.24 -35.19
C THR A 25 -8.61 -19.36 -34.24
N LEU A 26 -9.72 -18.68 -34.52
CA LEU A 26 -11.03 -19.00 -33.94
C LEU A 26 -12.11 -19.05 -35.03
N ARG A 27 -12.88 -20.16 -34.99
CA ARG A 27 -13.95 -20.54 -35.92
C ARG A 27 -15.05 -19.47 -36.00
N ALA A 28 -15.57 -19.27 -37.21
CA ALA A 28 -16.76 -18.48 -37.49
C ALA A 28 -18.00 -19.07 -36.80
N LEU A 29 -18.75 -18.24 -36.09
CA LEU A 29 -20.15 -18.49 -35.74
C LEU A 29 -21.00 -17.81 -36.82
N ASP A 30 -21.66 -18.62 -37.65
CA ASP A 30 -22.64 -18.17 -38.63
C ASP A 30 -23.92 -17.73 -37.90
N HIS A 31 -24.30 -16.47 -38.15
CA HIS A 31 -25.55 -15.75 -37.81
C HIS A 31 -25.57 -14.85 -36.55
N PRO A 32 -25.99 -13.57 -36.69
CA PRO A 32 -26.26 -12.68 -35.56
C PRO A 32 -27.61 -13.00 -34.89
N PRO A 33 -27.75 -12.81 -33.56
CA PRO A 33 -29.02 -12.99 -32.87
C PRO A 33 -30.03 -11.92 -33.30
N ARG A 34 -31.24 -12.36 -33.69
CA ARG A 34 -32.38 -11.49 -33.99
C ARG A 34 -32.79 -10.72 -32.73
N ALA A 35 -32.47 -9.43 -32.67
CA ALA A 35 -33.06 -8.52 -31.69
C ALA A 35 -34.57 -8.35 -31.99
N ARG A 36 -35.43 -8.67 -31.03
CA ARG A 36 -36.85 -8.29 -31.04
C ARG A 36 -36.94 -6.76 -31.02
N TRP A 37 -37.67 -6.21 -31.99
CA TRP A 37 -38.01 -4.79 -32.03
C TRP A 37 -39.18 -4.54 -31.07
N ALA A 38 -39.03 -3.54 -30.21
CA ALA A 38 -40.09 -3.06 -29.33
C ALA A 38 -41.18 -2.34 -30.15
N ASP A 39 -42.43 -2.53 -29.73
CA ASP A 39 -43.66 -1.98 -30.29
C ASP A 39 -43.68 -0.43 -30.18
N PRO A 40 -44.13 0.36 -31.17
CA PRO A 40 -44.06 1.83 -31.15
C PRO A 40 -45.08 2.52 -30.23
N SER A 41 -45.67 1.81 -29.26
CA SER A 41 -46.66 2.35 -28.32
C SER A 41 -46.11 2.68 -26.92
N ASP A 42 -44.79 2.54 -26.69
CA ASP A 42 -44.19 2.87 -25.38
C ASP A 42 -44.02 4.40 -25.19
N GLU A 43 -44.84 4.94 -24.29
CA GLU A 43 -44.88 6.33 -23.82
C GLU A 43 -43.54 6.81 -23.23
N ALA A 44 -42.71 7.53 -24.01
CA ALA A 44 -41.53 8.21 -23.44
C ALA A 44 -41.07 9.49 -24.17
N CYS A 45 -41.93 10.14 -24.94
CA CYS A 45 -41.60 11.44 -25.57
C CYS A 45 -42.76 12.43 -25.42
N GLN A 46 -42.64 13.38 -24.49
CA GLN A 46 -43.46 14.59 -24.48
C GLN A 46 -42.59 15.80 -24.85
N VAL A 47 -43.15 16.67 -25.69
CA VAL A 47 -42.53 17.92 -26.17
C VAL A 47 -43.30 19.08 -25.54
N ASP A 48 -42.57 20.06 -24.99
CA ASP A 48 -43.15 21.33 -24.50
C ASP A 48 -43.70 22.15 -25.68
N PRO A 49 -44.82 22.89 -25.54
CA PRO A 49 -45.41 23.74 -26.59
C PRO A 49 -44.47 24.75 -27.26
N GLN A 50 -43.25 25.01 -26.76
CA GLN A 50 -42.23 25.82 -27.44
C GLN A 50 -41.17 25.03 -28.23
N GLY A 51 -41.32 23.70 -28.39
CA GLY A 51 -40.49 22.91 -29.30
C GLY A 51 -39.06 22.60 -28.81
N LYS A 52 -38.81 22.65 -27.49
CA LYS A 52 -37.55 22.17 -26.89
C LYS A 52 -37.67 20.73 -26.40
N PHE A 53 -36.74 19.88 -26.82
CA PHE A 53 -36.60 18.50 -26.35
C PHE A 53 -36.11 18.47 -24.89
N ILE A 54 -36.90 17.86 -24.01
CA ILE A 54 -36.47 17.56 -22.63
C ILE A 54 -35.79 16.19 -22.64
N VAL A 55 -34.45 16.18 -22.69
CA VAL A 55 -33.67 14.94 -22.54
C VAL A 55 -33.60 14.58 -21.04
N ARG A 56 -34.46 13.65 -20.61
CA ARG A 56 -34.49 13.11 -19.23
C ARG A 56 -33.17 12.39 -18.93
N LEU A 57 -32.33 13.00 -18.09
CA LEU A 57 -31.47 12.43 -17.04
C LEU A 57 -30.88 10.99 -17.24
N LYS A 58 -30.46 10.62 -18.46
CA LYS A 58 -29.71 9.38 -18.73
C LYS A 58 -28.30 9.62 -19.25
N LEU A 59 -27.95 10.86 -19.61
CA LEU A 59 -26.63 11.22 -20.12
C LEU A 59 -25.59 11.48 -19.01
N LEU A 60 -26.02 11.74 -17.77
CA LEU A 60 -25.10 11.97 -16.65
C LEU A 60 -24.39 10.68 -16.20
N LEU A 61 -25.01 9.52 -16.40
CA LEU A 61 -24.44 8.23 -16.01
C LEU A 61 -23.36 7.75 -17.00
N ILE A 62 -23.41 8.17 -18.26
CA ILE A 62 -22.44 7.75 -19.30
C ILE A 62 -21.18 8.64 -19.28
N MET A 63 -21.30 9.92 -18.91
CA MET A 63 -20.12 10.78 -18.68
C MET A 63 -19.30 10.35 -17.46
N LEU A 64 -19.93 9.78 -16.43
CA LEU A 64 -19.22 9.25 -15.25
C LEU A 64 -18.35 8.02 -15.57
N VAL A 65 -18.66 7.28 -16.64
CA VAL A 65 -17.89 6.09 -17.08
C VAL A 65 -16.74 6.46 -18.02
N LEU A 66 -16.76 7.67 -18.62
CA LEU A 66 -15.74 8.15 -19.55
C LEU A 66 -14.75 9.16 -18.95
N THR A 67 -15.06 9.77 -17.80
CA THR A 67 -14.02 10.25 -16.90
C THR A 67 -13.51 9.04 -16.14
N GLY A 68 -12.54 8.35 -16.73
CA GLY A 68 -11.76 7.33 -16.04
C GLY A 68 -11.15 7.93 -14.79
N SER A 69 -11.87 7.85 -13.67
CA SER A 69 -11.28 7.77 -12.37
C SER A 69 -10.32 6.58 -12.48
N HIS A 70 -9.04 6.86 -12.71
CA HIS A 70 -8.01 5.91 -12.36
C HIS A 70 -8.22 5.64 -10.87
N LEU A 71 -9.01 4.62 -10.56
CA LEU A 71 -8.82 3.85 -9.34
C LEU A 71 -7.37 3.43 -9.45
N ALA A 72 -6.48 4.21 -8.84
CA ALA A 72 -5.09 3.86 -8.67
C ALA A 72 -5.14 2.50 -7.97
N MET A 73 -4.94 1.44 -8.74
CA MET A 73 -4.89 0.09 -8.22
C MET A 73 -3.74 0.12 -7.21
N ALA A 74 -4.04 -0.12 -5.94
CA ALA A 74 -3.02 -0.15 -4.91
C ALA A 74 -1.94 -1.16 -5.31
N SER A 75 -0.68 -0.76 -5.25
CA SER A 75 0.41 -1.66 -5.60
C SER A 75 0.47 -2.82 -4.61
N ASP A 76 0.66 -4.03 -5.12
CA ASP A 76 0.81 -5.23 -4.27
C ASP A 76 2.15 -5.27 -3.55
N VAL A 77 3.13 -4.50 -4.03
CA VAL A 77 4.50 -4.52 -3.54
C VAL A 77 4.89 -3.14 -3.05
N VAL A 78 5.54 -3.09 -1.88
CA VAL A 78 6.14 -1.88 -1.34
C VAL A 78 7.66 -2.01 -1.29
N LEU A 79 8.37 -1.02 -1.84
CA LEU A 79 9.82 -0.91 -1.77
C LEU A 79 10.19 -0.10 -0.52
N LEU A 80 10.94 -0.72 0.39
CA LEU A 80 11.38 -0.16 1.66
C LEU A 80 12.92 -0.11 1.71
N GLY A 81 13.47 0.35 2.83
CA GLY A 81 14.93 0.44 3.03
C GLY A 81 15.54 1.78 2.63
N ASP A 82 16.72 1.72 2.01
CA ASP A 82 17.56 2.85 1.60
C ASP A 82 16.84 3.77 0.58
N GLU A 83 17.31 5.00 0.40
CA GLU A 83 16.93 5.91 -0.67
C GLU A 83 17.15 5.36 -2.07
N ALA A 84 18.06 4.39 -2.23
CA ALA A 84 18.23 3.69 -3.49
C ALA A 84 16.90 3.09 -4.02
N ARG A 85 15.93 2.80 -3.13
CA ARG A 85 14.54 2.40 -3.50
C ARG A 85 13.85 3.42 -4.41
N LEU A 86 14.16 4.71 -4.29
CA LEU A 86 13.53 5.78 -5.07
C LEU A 86 13.93 5.73 -6.54
N THR A 87 15.11 5.17 -6.85
CA THR A 87 15.55 4.93 -8.25
C THR A 87 14.72 3.83 -8.93
N LEU A 88 14.01 3.04 -8.13
CA LEU A 88 13.12 1.96 -8.56
C LEU A 88 11.65 2.37 -8.45
N ALA A 89 11.35 3.61 -8.05
CA ALA A 89 10.00 4.14 -8.04
C ALA A 89 9.43 4.15 -9.47
N GLY A 90 8.21 3.66 -9.66
CA GLY A 90 7.57 3.53 -10.97
C GLY A 90 7.77 2.17 -11.66
N TYR A 91 8.43 1.20 -11.00
CA TYR A 91 8.31 -0.19 -11.44
C TYR A 91 6.84 -0.64 -11.35
N PRO A 92 6.35 -1.44 -12.32
CA PRO A 92 4.95 -1.85 -12.34
C PRO A 92 4.56 -2.60 -11.05
N ASN A 93 3.39 -2.28 -10.51
CA ASN A 93 2.85 -2.90 -9.29
C ASN A 93 3.73 -2.69 -8.04
N THR A 94 4.51 -1.61 -8.01
CA THR A 94 5.35 -1.24 -6.87
C THR A 94 5.06 0.20 -6.44
N ASP A 95 4.99 0.41 -5.13
CA ASP A 95 5.02 1.74 -4.52
C ASP A 95 6.26 1.88 -3.62
N ALA A 96 6.78 3.10 -3.46
CA ALA A 96 7.90 3.38 -2.56
C ALA A 96 7.59 4.63 -1.72
N PRO A 97 7.75 4.60 -0.38
CA PRO A 97 7.53 5.78 0.43
C PRO A 97 8.51 6.89 0.06
N ALA A 98 8.00 8.11 -0.02
CA ALA A 98 8.80 9.32 -0.24
C ALA A 98 9.91 9.45 0.83
N ARG A 99 10.94 10.25 0.53
CA ARG A 99 12.10 10.45 1.41
C ARG A 99 11.72 10.90 2.83
N ASN A 100 10.71 11.75 2.92
CA ASN A 100 10.19 12.34 4.15
C ASN A 100 8.81 11.79 4.55
N ALA A 101 8.41 10.64 4.00
CA ALA A 101 7.16 10.00 4.39
C ALA A 101 7.18 9.70 5.89
N SER A 102 6.05 9.97 6.55
CA SER A 102 5.84 9.66 7.94
C SER A 102 5.72 8.15 8.17
N ALA A 103 5.96 7.70 9.41
CA ALA A 103 5.81 6.29 9.77
C ALA A 103 4.38 5.77 9.52
N ALA A 104 3.36 6.61 9.75
CA ALA A 104 1.97 6.28 9.43
C ALA A 104 1.74 6.09 7.92
N GLU A 105 2.28 6.98 7.07
CA GLU A 105 2.17 6.84 5.61
C GLU A 105 2.87 5.58 5.11
N VAL A 106 4.05 5.25 5.66
CA VAL A 106 4.75 4.00 5.36
C VAL A 106 3.91 2.79 5.81
N ALA A 107 3.33 2.84 7.01
CA ALA A 107 2.49 1.77 7.54
C ALA A 107 1.22 1.56 6.69
N ASP A 108 0.60 2.63 6.21
CA ASP A 108 -0.56 2.57 5.31
C ASP A 108 -0.25 1.90 3.98
N MET A 109 0.93 2.17 3.42
CA MET A 109 1.41 1.50 2.20
C MET A 109 1.61 0.00 2.47
N ILE A 110 2.26 -0.34 3.59
CA ILE A 110 2.53 -1.73 3.96
C ILE A 110 1.25 -2.50 4.27
N ALA A 111 0.27 -1.88 4.94
CA ALA A 111 -0.99 -2.49 5.30
C ALA A 111 -1.81 -2.93 4.07
N LYS A 112 -1.61 -2.25 2.93
CA LYS A 112 -2.25 -2.58 1.65
C LYS A 112 -1.42 -3.54 0.80
N ALA A 113 -0.11 -3.58 1.02
CA ALA A 113 0.80 -4.45 0.29
C ALA A 113 0.69 -5.92 0.71
N ARG A 114 1.01 -6.80 -0.24
CA ARG A 114 1.16 -8.25 -0.07
C ARG A 114 2.62 -8.64 0.19
N HIS A 115 3.56 -7.84 -0.31
CA HIS A 115 4.99 -8.11 -0.22
C HIS A 115 5.80 -6.85 0.00
N ALA A 116 6.80 -6.90 0.88
CA ALA A 116 7.78 -5.83 1.04
C ALA A 116 9.15 -6.22 0.48
N ILE A 117 9.78 -5.33 -0.28
CA ILE A 117 11.15 -5.50 -0.75
C ILE A 117 12.04 -4.46 -0.06
N PHE A 118 12.94 -4.91 0.80
CA PHE A 118 13.94 -4.06 1.43
C PHE A 118 15.11 -3.84 0.47
N VAL A 119 15.15 -2.66 -0.13
CA VAL A 119 16.21 -2.24 -1.06
C VAL A 119 17.36 -1.65 -0.26
N VAL A 120 18.57 -2.15 -0.52
CA VAL A 120 19.78 -1.77 0.19
C VAL A 120 20.88 -1.53 -0.83
N ASP A 121 21.56 -0.40 -0.73
CA ASP A 121 22.75 -0.12 -1.54
C ASP A 121 23.92 -0.97 -1.02
N ALA A 122 24.54 -1.75 -1.91
CA ALA A 122 25.66 -2.61 -1.56
C ALA A 122 26.90 -1.84 -1.06
N ALA A 123 27.04 -0.56 -1.40
CA ALA A 123 28.15 0.28 -0.95
C ALA A 123 27.93 0.87 0.46
N ASN A 124 26.68 1.15 0.82
CA ASN A 124 26.34 1.81 2.09
C ASN A 124 25.89 0.84 3.18
N GLY A 125 25.30 -0.29 2.79
CA GLY A 125 24.65 -1.20 3.72
C GLY A 125 23.32 -0.65 4.28
N PRO A 126 22.74 -1.30 5.31
CA PRO A 126 21.52 -0.82 5.92
C PRO A 126 21.69 0.54 6.61
N MET A 127 20.81 1.48 6.27
CA MET A 127 20.75 2.77 6.93
C MET A 127 19.73 2.77 8.09
N GLN A 128 19.74 3.85 8.90
CA GLN A 128 18.75 4.06 9.98
C GLN A 128 17.30 3.87 9.50
N VAL A 129 16.97 4.41 8.32
CA VAL A 129 15.64 4.29 7.72
C VAL A 129 15.26 2.83 7.41
N THR A 130 16.24 1.97 7.12
CA THR A 130 16.02 0.53 6.92
C THR A 130 15.51 -0.11 8.21
N ARG A 131 16.12 0.22 9.35
CA ARG A 131 15.69 -0.26 10.67
C ARG A 131 14.27 0.21 11.01
N GLU A 132 13.96 1.49 10.82
CA GLU A 132 12.62 2.04 11.01
C GLU A 132 11.58 1.31 10.15
N HIS A 133 11.89 1.10 8.87
CA HIS A 133 11.00 0.39 7.95
C HIS A 133 10.77 -1.08 8.35
N ILE A 134 11.77 -1.78 8.91
CA ILE A 134 11.59 -3.16 9.42
C ILE A 134 10.58 -3.17 10.57
N ILE A 135 10.74 -2.25 11.54
CA ILE A 135 9.84 -2.13 12.69
C ILE A 135 8.42 -1.80 12.22
N ILE A 136 8.27 -0.84 11.30
CA ILE A 136 6.97 -0.46 10.75
C ILE A 136 6.35 -1.63 9.99
N ALA A 137 7.12 -2.37 9.19
CA ALA A 137 6.63 -3.53 8.45
C ALA A 137 6.11 -4.65 9.37
N ARG A 138 6.78 -4.84 10.51
CA ARG A 138 6.31 -5.74 11.57
C ARG A 138 5.00 -5.24 12.20
N GLN A 139 4.88 -3.95 12.51
CA GLN A 139 3.66 -3.40 13.11
C GLN A 139 2.47 -3.44 12.15
N ALA A 140 2.69 -3.15 10.86
CA ALA A 140 1.69 -3.24 9.82
C ALA A 140 1.45 -4.68 9.30
N ARG A 141 2.07 -5.68 9.94
CA ARG A 141 1.90 -7.13 9.67
C ARG A 141 2.05 -7.47 8.18
N ILE A 142 3.18 -7.09 7.57
CA ILE A 142 3.44 -7.51 6.18
C ILE A 142 3.46 -9.05 6.08
N PRO A 143 2.76 -9.67 5.10
CA PRO A 143 2.70 -11.12 5.00
C PRO A 143 4.01 -11.78 4.54
N SER A 144 4.77 -11.09 3.70
CA SER A 144 5.97 -11.61 3.06
C SER A 144 6.96 -10.49 2.79
N LEU A 145 8.26 -10.79 2.93
CA LEU A 145 9.32 -9.83 2.65
C LEU A 145 10.53 -10.47 1.98
N SER A 146 11.29 -9.67 1.25
CA SER A 146 12.56 -10.05 0.61
C SER A 146 13.55 -8.89 0.67
N MET A 147 14.84 -9.17 0.46
CA MET A 147 15.87 -8.14 0.35
C MET A 147 16.39 -8.04 -1.09
N LEU A 148 16.71 -6.82 -1.52
CA LEU A 148 17.27 -6.51 -2.82
C LEU A 148 18.54 -5.68 -2.65
N LEU A 149 19.67 -6.24 -3.05
CA LEU A 149 20.92 -5.47 -3.15
C LEU A 149 21.01 -4.80 -4.51
N VAL A 150 21.30 -3.50 -4.51
CA VAL A 150 21.53 -2.69 -5.71
C VAL A 150 22.93 -2.12 -5.72
N ASN A 151 23.36 -1.62 -6.88
CA ASN A 151 24.68 -1.02 -7.09
C ASN A 151 25.86 -1.95 -6.73
N THR A 152 25.66 -3.27 -6.81
CA THR A 152 26.69 -4.27 -6.52
C THR A 152 27.89 -4.16 -7.45
N GLU A 153 27.69 -3.67 -8.66
CA GLU A 153 28.73 -3.40 -9.66
C GLU A 153 29.71 -2.30 -9.24
N ALA A 154 29.31 -1.42 -8.32
CA ALA A 154 30.19 -0.41 -7.75
C ALA A 154 31.09 -0.96 -6.64
N VAL A 155 30.84 -2.19 -6.18
CA VAL A 155 31.56 -2.84 -5.07
C VAL A 155 32.48 -3.93 -5.60
N ASN A 156 33.79 -3.63 -5.63
CA ASN A 156 34.81 -4.53 -6.20
C ASN A 156 35.19 -5.72 -5.29
N GLN A 157 34.71 -5.74 -4.05
CA GLN A 157 35.11 -6.74 -3.04
C GLN A 157 33.92 -7.57 -2.59
N SER A 158 33.96 -8.88 -2.87
CA SER A 158 32.89 -9.82 -2.48
C SER A 158 32.69 -9.89 -0.96
N ALA A 159 33.74 -9.66 -0.17
CA ALA A 159 33.68 -9.62 1.29
C ALA A 159 32.73 -8.52 1.82
N LEU A 160 32.75 -7.34 1.19
CA LEU A 160 31.86 -6.23 1.58
C LEU A 160 30.40 -6.57 1.32
N ILE A 161 30.11 -7.19 0.17
CA ILE A 161 28.75 -7.63 -0.16
C ILE A 161 28.25 -8.65 0.88
N GLN A 162 29.07 -9.63 1.26
CA GLN A 162 28.70 -10.63 2.28
C GLN A 162 28.49 -10.00 3.66
N GLN A 163 29.28 -8.97 4.01
CA GLN A 163 29.09 -8.22 5.24
C GLN A 163 27.72 -7.53 5.25
N VAL A 164 27.36 -6.82 4.18
CA VAL A 164 26.06 -6.15 4.07
C VAL A 164 24.90 -7.15 4.16
N ILE A 165 25.02 -8.33 3.52
CA ILE A 165 24.02 -9.39 3.62
C ILE A 165 23.87 -9.87 5.06
N THR A 166 24.99 -10.10 5.74
CA THR A 166 24.99 -10.57 7.13
C THR A 166 24.36 -9.54 8.05
N GLU A 167 24.74 -8.28 7.93
CA GLU A 167 24.17 -7.18 8.71
C GLU A 167 22.65 -7.05 8.48
N MET A 168 22.18 -7.16 7.24
CA MET A 168 20.74 -7.16 6.95
C MET A 168 20.01 -8.34 7.59
N ARG A 169 20.60 -9.54 7.58
CA ARG A 169 20.00 -10.72 8.22
C ARG A 169 19.92 -10.56 9.73
N GLU A 170 20.99 -10.08 10.35
CA GLU A 170 21.02 -9.79 11.79
C GLU A 170 19.99 -8.73 12.17
N LEU A 171 19.77 -7.71 11.32
CA LEU A 171 18.71 -6.73 11.54
C LEU A 171 17.31 -7.36 11.46
N PHE A 172 17.07 -8.25 10.50
CA PHE A 172 15.80 -8.97 10.42
C PHE A 172 15.60 -9.88 11.65
N ASP A 173 16.63 -10.59 12.09
CA ASP A 173 16.58 -11.43 13.28
C ASP A 173 16.30 -10.62 14.54
N ALA A 174 16.91 -9.44 14.68
CA ALA A 174 16.71 -8.54 15.80
C ALA A 174 15.25 -8.07 15.96
N TYR A 175 14.45 -8.12 14.89
CA TYR A 175 13.04 -7.74 14.90
C TYR A 175 12.08 -8.90 14.62
N ASP A 176 12.50 -10.14 14.87
CA ASP A 176 11.68 -11.36 14.77
C ASP A 176 11.11 -11.61 13.36
N THR A 177 11.88 -11.32 12.30
CA THR A 177 11.47 -11.55 10.91
C THR A 177 12.24 -12.67 10.19
N ASP A 178 12.97 -13.52 10.94
CA ASP A 178 13.78 -14.65 10.44
C ASP A 178 14.62 -14.30 9.21
N GLY A 179 15.70 -13.55 9.44
CA GLY A 179 16.64 -13.08 8.42
C GLY A 179 17.20 -14.20 7.54
N SER A 180 17.30 -15.41 8.07
CA SER A 180 17.79 -16.58 7.33
C SER A 180 16.82 -17.03 6.23
N ALA A 181 15.51 -16.91 6.48
CA ALA A 181 14.46 -17.27 5.53
C ALA A 181 14.17 -16.17 4.49
N VAL A 182 14.62 -14.93 4.73
CA VAL A 182 14.40 -13.81 3.82
C VAL A 182 15.12 -14.01 2.48
N PRO A 183 14.39 -14.11 1.34
CA PRO A 183 15.02 -14.27 0.04
C PRO A 183 15.84 -13.04 -0.36
N LEU A 184 17.06 -13.28 -0.86
CA LEU A 184 17.96 -12.25 -1.39
C LEU A 184 17.92 -12.22 -2.92
N PHE A 185 17.78 -11.02 -3.46
CA PHE A 185 17.87 -10.72 -4.89
C PHE A 185 18.95 -9.66 -5.15
N ILE A 186 19.52 -9.66 -6.36
CA ILE A 186 20.60 -8.73 -6.73
C ILE A 186 20.24 -8.00 -8.04
N GLY A 187 20.35 -6.68 -8.00
CA GLY A 187 20.20 -5.78 -9.14
C GLY A 187 18.79 -5.77 -9.74
N LYS A 188 18.63 -5.05 -10.86
CA LYS A 188 17.34 -4.91 -11.55
C LYS A 188 16.75 -6.23 -12.04
N GLN A 189 17.60 -7.19 -12.43
CA GLN A 189 17.15 -8.54 -12.79
C GLN A 189 16.59 -9.28 -11.58
N GLY A 190 17.24 -9.15 -10.42
CA GLY A 190 16.74 -9.65 -9.15
C GLY A 190 15.39 -9.06 -8.76
N LEU A 191 15.18 -7.75 -8.99
CA LEU A 191 13.87 -7.12 -8.77
C LEU A 191 12.77 -7.79 -9.62
N ASN A 192 13.01 -7.99 -10.91
CA ASN A 192 12.02 -8.67 -11.77
C ASN A 192 11.71 -10.09 -11.28
N ALA A 193 12.73 -10.82 -10.80
CA ALA A 193 12.55 -12.15 -10.23
C ALA A 193 11.73 -12.11 -8.91
N ALA A 194 11.98 -11.11 -8.06
CA ALA A 194 11.21 -10.90 -6.83
C ALA A 194 9.73 -10.61 -7.14
N LEU A 195 9.46 -9.68 -8.06
CA LEU A 195 8.10 -9.32 -8.48
C LEU A 195 7.35 -10.50 -9.11
N GLY A 196 8.04 -11.34 -9.89
CA GLY A 196 7.47 -12.56 -10.46
C GLY A 196 6.95 -13.54 -9.41
N LYS A 197 7.57 -13.59 -8.23
CA LYS A 197 7.11 -14.44 -7.12
C LYS A 197 5.87 -13.88 -6.40
N VAL A 198 5.68 -12.56 -6.40
CA VAL A 198 4.52 -11.91 -5.75
C VAL A 198 3.20 -12.28 -6.42
N ALA A 199 3.21 -12.51 -7.73
CA ALA A 199 2.02 -12.95 -8.47
C ALA A 199 1.40 -14.25 -7.91
N ALA A 200 2.23 -15.11 -7.30
CA ALA A 200 1.80 -16.37 -6.69
C ALA A 200 1.35 -16.25 -5.23
N LEU A 201 1.58 -15.11 -4.57
CA LEU A 201 1.13 -14.91 -3.19
C LEU A 201 -0.39 -14.78 -3.12
N PRO A 202 -1.05 -15.29 -2.06
CA PRO A 202 -2.47 -15.08 -1.86
C PRO A 202 -2.79 -13.58 -1.76
N ARG A 203 -4.03 -13.22 -2.09
CA ARG A 203 -4.49 -11.85 -1.78
C ARG A 203 -4.50 -11.65 -0.28
N ARG A 204 -4.12 -10.45 0.15
CA ARG A 204 -4.22 -10.08 1.56
C ARG A 204 -5.69 -9.93 1.92
N GLU A 205 -6.15 -10.76 2.84
CA GLU A 205 -7.47 -10.59 3.44
C GLU A 205 -7.40 -9.50 4.51
N PRO A 206 -8.45 -8.68 4.66
CA PRO A 206 -8.54 -7.74 5.76
C PRO A 206 -8.42 -8.49 7.08
N GLU A 207 -7.66 -7.94 8.02
CA GLU A 207 -7.58 -8.50 9.36
C GLU A 207 -8.97 -8.43 10.01
N HIS A 208 -9.53 -9.58 10.38
CA HIS A 208 -10.81 -9.65 11.07
C HIS A 208 -10.53 -9.78 12.56
N LEU A 209 -10.59 -8.64 13.26
CA LEU A 209 -10.52 -8.58 14.71
C LEU A 209 -11.91 -8.22 15.24
N ASP A 210 -12.28 -8.79 16.38
CA ASP A 210 -13.45 -8.36 17.14
C ASP A 210 -13.18 -6.97 17.71
N SER A 211 -13.41 -5.95 16.89
CA SER A 211 -13.03 -4.58 17.18
C SER A 211 -14.22 -3.73 17.59
N THR A 212 -14.04 -2.89 18.61
CA THR A 212 -15.03 -1.91 19.05
C THR A 212 -14.49 -0.49 18.95
N MET A 213 -15.35 0.51 19.14
CA MET A 213 -14.94 1.92 19.19
C MET A 213 -14.44 2.27 20.60
N HIS A 214 -13.25 2.88 20.68
CA HIS A 214 -12.61 3.26 21.93
C HIS A 214 -12.21 4.74 21.92
N ASN A 215 -12.36 5.41 23.07
CA ASN A 215 -11.76 6.72 23.36
C ASN A 215 -10.46 6.59 24.18
N GLU A 216 -10.17 5.38 24.64
CA GLU A 216 -8.98 5.03 25.40
C GLU A 216 -8.52 3.63 24.98
N ILE A 217 -7.25 3.51 24.60
CA ILE A 217 -6.62 2.23 24.26
C ILE A 217 -5.68 1.84 25.39
N ALA A 218 -5.93 0.68 25.99
CA ALA A 218 -4.94 0.01 26.84
C ALA A 218 -4.06 -0.89 25.97
N GLY A 219 -2.76 -0.90 26.21
CA GLY A 219 -1.84 -1.73 25.44
C GLY A 219 -0.50 -1.94 26.12
N PHE A 220 0.28 -2.84 25.55
CA PHE A 220 1.70 -2.98 25.86
C PHE A 220 2.51 -2.28 24.79
N ILE A 221 3.49 -1.49 25.21
CA ILE A 221 4.31 -0.69 24.30
C ILE A 221 5.79 -0.92 24.59
N TYR A 222 6.57 -0.94 23.51
CA TYR A 222 8.01 -0.77 23.52
C TYR A 222 8.33 0.63 22.96
N LEU A 223 8.88 1.49 23.81
CA LEU A 223 9.38 2.80 23.40
C LEU A 223 10.76 2.59 22.78
N LEU A 224 10.93 2.96 21.50
CA LEU A 224 12.14 2.67 20.75
C LEU A 224 13.36 3.32 21.40
N SER A 225 14.49 2.64 21.37
CA SER A 225 15.76 3.20 21.84
C SER A 225 16.33 4.22 20.84
N LYS A 226 17.30 5.04 21.26
CA LYS A 226 17.90 6.08 20.40
C LYS A 226 18.52 5.54 19.09
N PRO A 227 19.22 4.38 19.11
CA PRO A 227 19.71 3.76 17.87
C PRO A 227 18.60 3.27 16.94
N GLU A 228 17.38 3.08 17.43
CA GLU A 228 16.25 2.58 16.63
C GLU A 228 15.40 3.71 16.05
N SER A 229 15.25 4.78 16.82
CA SER A 229 14.63 6.01 16.34
C SER A 229 15.35 7.22 16.92
N PRO A 230 15.92 8.10 16.06
CA PRO A 230 16.51 9.34 16.52
C PRO A 230 15.47 10.31 17.09
N ALA A 231 14.18 10.10 16.78
CA ALA A 231 13.07 10.90 17.28
C ALA A 231 12.50 10.39 18.61
N THR A 232 13.04 9.28 19.16
CA THR A 232 12.57 8.76 20.44
C THR A 232 12.73 9.81 21.55
N MET A 233 11.77 9.80 22.46
CA MET A 233 11.62 10.78 23.53
C MET A 233 11.02 10.09 24.75
N VAL A 234 11.21 10.69 25.93
CA VAL A 234 10.52 10.24 27.14
C VAL A 234 9.03 10.42 26.92
N LEU A 235 8.26 9.34 26.98
CA LEU A 235 6.81 9.41 26.80
C LEU A 235 6.16 9.53 28.18
N GLY A 236 5.80 10.77 28.52
CA GLY A 236 5.16 11.12 29.79
C GLY A 236 3.64 11.25 29.70
N ASN A 237 3.03 11.63 30.82
CA ASN A 237 1.61 11.92 30.91
C ASN A 237 1.26 13.18 30.10
N GLY A 238 0.32 13.04 29.16
CA GLY A 238 -0.30 14.18 28.46
C GLY A 238 0.44 14.70 27.22
N GLU A 239 1.61 14.15 26.91
CA GLU A 239 2.35 14.50 25.70
C GLU A 239 1.60 14.01 24.45
N PRO A 240 1.27 14.92 23.50
CA PRO A 240 0.53 14.54 22.31
C PRO A 240 1.46 13.86 21.30
N VAL A 241 1.09 12.65 20.90
CA VAL A 241 1.75 11.86 19.86
C VAL A 241 0.71 11.27 18.93
N THR A 242 1.11 10.88 17.73
CA THR A 242 0.16 10.31 16.77
C THR A 242 0.22 8.79 16.82
N ILE A 243 -0.93 8.13 16.98
CA ILE A 243 -1.05 6.69 16.81
C ILE A 243 -1.39 6.37 15.36
N TRP A 244 -0.77 5.31 14.83
CA TRP A 244 -1.30 4.58 13.68
C TRP A 244 -1.78 3.20 14.15
N LEU A 245 -3.05 2.88 13.88
CA LEU A 245 -3.72 1.65 14.30
C LEU A 245 -4.62 1.15 13.17
N GLY A 246 -4.19 0.11 12.46
CA GLY A 246 -5.01 -0.53 11.43
C GLY A 246 -5.48 0.41 10.31
N GLY A 247 -4.64 1.36 9.90
CA GLY A 247 -4.97 2.37 8.88
C GLY A 247 -5.68 3.62 9.42
N GLN A 248 -5.97 3.69 10.72
CA GLN A 248 -6.45 4.91 11.38
C GLN A 248 -5.26 5.68 11.95
N THR A 249 -5.22 6.99 11.71
CA THR A 249 -4.20 7.88 12.26
C THR A 249 -4.88 8.96 13.09
N VAL A 250 -4.62 8.99 14.40
CA VAL A 250 -5.29 9.90 15.36
C VAL A 250 -4.27 10.43 16.37
N GLN A 251 -4.49 11.63 16.90
CA GLN A 251 -3.68 12.14 18.01
C GLN A 251 -4.09 11.46 19.32
N VAL A 252 -3.10 11.08 20.11
CA VAL A 252 -3.28 10.44 21.41
C VAL A 252 -2.39 11.07 22.46
N ARG A 253 -2.79 10.93 23.72
CA ARG A 253 -1.97 11.31 24.87
C ARG A 253 -1.68 10.08 25.71
N GLY A 254 -0.39 9.83 25.94
CA GLY A 254 0.07 8.77 26.82
C GLY A 254 -0.30 9.05 28.28
N LYS A 255 -0.69 7.99 28.98
CA LYS A 255 -0.77 7.93 30.43
C LYS A 255 0.09 6.77 30.90
N ALA A 256 1.24 7.09 31.47
CA ALA A 256 2.17 6.13 32.03
C ALA A 256 2.86 6.69 33.27
N GLU A 257 2.78 5.94 34.36
CA GLU A 257 3.36 6.28 35.65
C GLU A 257 4.24 5.12 36.14
N PRO A 258 5.57 5.30 36.24
CA PRO A 258 6.34 6.47 35.80
C PRO A 258 6.40 6.61 34.27
N ALA A 259 6.82 7.79 33.79
CA ALA A 259 7.03 8.05 32.36
C ALA A 259 7.99 7.02 31.72
N LEU A 260 7.72 6.63 30.48
CA LEU A 260 8.55 5.65 29.77
C LEU A 260 9.83 6.31 29.27
N GLN A 261 10.95 5.64 29.49
CA GLN A 261 12.24 6.00 28.93
C GLN A 261 12.49 5.24 27.62
N PRO A 262 13.22 5.81 26.65
CA PRO A 262 13.62 5.08 25.45
C PRO A 262 14.27 3.73 25.79
N GLY A 263 13.76 2.64 25.22
CA GLY A 263 14.12 1.26 25.54
C GLY A 263 13.22 0.56 26.56
N ASP A 264 12.27 1.28 27.18
CA ASP A 264 11.31 0.67 28.10
C ASP A 264 10.24 -0.15 27.36
N SER A 265 9.91 -1.30 27.93
CA SER A 265 8.75 -2.13 27.57
C SER A 265 7.77 -2.19 28.74
N LYS A 266 6.64 -1.48 28.65
CA LYS A 266 5.69 -1.31 29.76
C LYS A 266 4.23 -1.24 29.26
N PRO A 267 3.24 -1.50 30.11
CA PRO A 267 1.85 -1.17 29.79
C PRO A 267 1.66 0.35 29.70
N ILE A 268 0.75 0.79 28.83
CA ILE A 268 0.38 2.19 28.63
C ILE A 268 -1.12 2.32 28.40
N ARG A 269 -1.69 3.46 28.79
CA ARG A 269 -3.01 3.89 28.32
C ARG A 269 -2.87 5.07 27.39
N LEU A 270 -3.58 5.05 26.27
CA LEU A 270 -3.57 6.09 25.25
C LEU A 270 -4.96 6.68 25.16
N ILE A 271 -5.12 7.95 25.54
CA ILE A 271 -6.38 8.66 25.36
C ILE A 271 -6.40 9.22 23.95
N THR A 272 -7.44 8.90 23.19
CA THR A 272 -7.56 9.32 21.80
C THR A 272 -8.36 10.62 21.71
N GLU A 273 -7.94 11.53 20.83
CA GLU A 273 -8.67 12.79 20.60
C GLU A 273 -9.96 12.58 19.79
N ALA A 274 -10.05 11.45 19.08
CA ALA A 274 -11.24 10.98 18.39
C ALA A 274 -11.44 9.48 18.63
N PRO A 275 -12.69 8.96 18.59
CA PRO A 275 -12.94 7.54 18.71
C PRO A 275 -12.19 6.75 17.63
N VAL A 276 -11.57 5.63 18.00
CA VAL A 276 -10.87 4.74 17.08
C VAL A 276 -11.37 3.32 17.23
N THR A 277 -11.40 2.60 16.11
CA THR A 277 -11.74 1.17 16.12
C THR A 277 -10.50 0.37 16.50
N ALA A 278 -10.58 -0.40 17.58
CA ALA A 278 -9.48 -1.22 18.06
C ALA A 278 -9.99 -2.59 18.50
N GLY A 279 -9.19 -3.63 18.31
CA GLY A 279 -9.43 -4.96 18.85
C GLY A 279 -8.22 -5.49 19.62
N PRO A 280 -8.40 -6.42 20.58
CA PRO A 280 -7.30 -7.08 21.27
C PRO A 280 -6.28 -7.68 20.31
N GLY A 281 -4.99 -7.56 20.64
CA GLY A 281 -3.89 -8.09 19.82
C GLY A 281 -3.58 -7.27 18.57
N GLN A 282 -4.35 -6.21 18.26
CA GLN A 282 -4.06 -5.32 17.14
C GLN A 282 -2.75 -4.58 17.39
N ARG A 283 -1.86 -4.56 16.39
CA ARG A 283 -0.59 -3.84 16.47
C ARG A 283 -0.78 -2.38 16.12
N PHE A 284 -0.03 -1.52 16.80
CA PHE A 284 0.02 -0.09 16.53
C PHE A 284 1.44 0.43 16.60
N LEU A 285 1.65 1.62 16.07
CA LEU A 285 2.87 2.39 16.29
C LEU A 285 2.50 3.78 16.76
N LEU A 286 3.40 4.40 17.53
CA LEU A 286 3.34 5.82 17.84
C LEU A 286 4.41 6.54 17.02
N GLN A 287 4.07 7.73 16.57
CA GLN A 287 5.00 8.62 15.90
C GLN A 287 4.97 10.02 16.51
N SER A 288 6.11 10.69 16.44
CA SER A 288 6.26 12.12 16.73
C SER A 288 6.98 12.77 15.56
N GLN A 289 6.46 13.91 15.09
CA GLN A 289 6.97 14.62 13.90
C GLN A 289 7.12 13.71 12.67
N GLY A 290 6.21 12.74 12.52
CA GLY A 290 6.22 11.76 11.43
C GLY A 290 7.26 10.64 11.57
N ARG A 291 8.06 10.59 12.64
CA ARG A 291 9.00 9.49 12.88
C ARG A 291 8.44 8.53 13.92
N ILE A 292 8.61 7.23 13.69
CA ILE A 292 8.21 6.21 14.66
C ILE A 292 8.99 6.41 15.96
N ILE A 293 8.31 6.42 17.10
CA ILE A 293 8.94 6.50 18.43
C ILE A 293 8.65 5.26 19.26
N ALA A 294 7.58 4.52 18.96
CA ALA A 294 7.20 3.34 19.72
C ALA A 294 6.42 2.34 18.88
N ALA A 295 6.47 1.08 19.29
CA ALA A 295 5.71 -0.03 18.75
C ALA A 295 4.88 -0.67 19.85
N GLY A 296 3.65 -1.06 19.58
CA GLY A 296 2.78 -1.60 20.62
C GLY A 296 1.69 -2.53 20.11
N VAL A 297 0.99 -3.12 21.07
CA VAL A 297 -0.14 -4.02 20.85
C VAL A 297 -1.27 -3.67 21.81
N VAL A 298 -2.49 -3.64 21.29
CA VAL A 298 -3.71 -3.44 22.09
C VAL A 298 -3.87 -4.64 23.03
N ALA A 299 -4.08 -4.35 24.31
CA ALA A 299 -4.30 -5.38 25.33
C ALA A 299 -5.70 -6.01 25.19
N GLU A 300 -5.89 -7.19 25.79
CA GLU A 300 -7.21 -7.82 25.97
C GLU A 300 -8.10 -7.06 26.95
#